data_AF-D7TJX2-F1
#
_entry.id   AF-D7TJX2-F1
#
_cell.length_a   1.000
_cell.length_b   1.000
_cell.length_c   1.000
_cell.angle_alpha   90.00
_cell.angle_beta   90.00
_cell.angle_gamma   90.00
#
_symmetry.space_group_name_H-M   'P 1'
#
loop_
_entity.id
_entity.type
_entity.pdbx_description
1 polymer ?
#
loop_
_entity_poly.entity_id
_entity_poly.type
_entity_poly.pdbx_seq_one_letter_code
_entity_poly.pdbx_strand_id
1 'polypeptide(L)'
;MTIGLTPHSDAGALTILLQLDDTDGLQIRKEGRWIPVKPLPNAFVINVGDIMEIVSNGVYHSIEHRVMVNSAKERLSVATSNSSNINSELGPAPSLISPQNPAKFQRVPTEKYYKDFFARKLDGKSHLKFLKIDQDGGHTS
;
A
#
# COMPACT_ATOMS: atom_id res chain seq x y z
N MET A 1 -0.79 -17.18 -18.44
CA MET A 1 -0.85 -16.90 -16.98
C MET A 1 -2.01 -15.95 -16.77
N THR A 2 -2.83 -16.19 -15.75
CA THR A 2 -4.02 -15.38 -15.45
C THR A 2 -3.82 -14.67 -14.10
N ILE A 3 -4.39 -13.47 -13.96
CA ILE A 3 -4.32 -12.66 -12.75
C ILE A 3 -5.53 -13.01 -11.87
N GLY A 4 -5.26 -13.38 -10.61
CA GLY A 4 -6.31 -13.62 -9.60
C GLY A 4 -6.71 -12.34 -8.88
N LEU A 5 -5.72 -11.49 -8.56
CA LEU A 5 -5.94 -10.15 -8.03
C LEU A 5 -4.97 -9.19 -8.71
N THR A 6 -5.52 -8.13 -9.29
CA THR A 6 -4.76 -7.17 -10.10
C THR A 6 -3.70 -6.44 -9.29
N PRO A 7 -2.63 -5.93 -9.93
CA PRO A 7 -1.64 -5.10 -9.27
C PRO A 7 -2.30 -3.95 -8.48
N HIS A 8 -1.98 -3.84 -7.19
CA HIS A 8 -2.45 -2.76 -6.33
C HIS A 8 -1.53 -2.57 -5.12
N SER A 9 -1.68 -1.45 -4.41
CA SER A 9 -1.21 -1.31 -3.03
C SER A 9 -2.39 -1.19 -2.07
N ASP A 10 -2.19 -1.53 -0.80
CA ASP A 10 -3.26 -1.53 0.19
C ASP A 10 -3.58 -0.11 0.67
N ALA A 11 -4.87 0.20 0.80
CA ALA A 11 -5.29 1.50 1.31
C ALA A 11 -4.98 1.71 2.80
N GLY A 12 -4.99 0.62 3.57
CA GLY A 12 -4.89 0.63 5.03
C GLY A 12 -3.51 1.06 5.55
N ALA A 13 -3.33 0.92 6.87
CA ALA A 13 -2.03 1.13 7.51
C ALA A 13 -1.15 -0.12 7.41
N LEU A 14 -1.71 -1.27 7.80
CA LEU A 14 -1.02 -2.57 7.82
C LEU A 14 -1.98 -3.67 7.43
N THR A 15 -1.54 -4.57 6.56
CA THR A 15 -2.26 -5.82 6.27
C THR A 15 -1.50 -6.99 6.84
N ILE A 16 -2.23 -7.91 7.47
CA ILE A 16 -1.75 -9.18 7.99
C ILE A 16 -2.39 -10.28 7.15
N LEU A 17 -1.58 -11.05 6.44
CA LEU A 17 -2.02 -12.08 5.52
C LEU A 17 -1.63 -13.46 6.05
N LEU A 18 -2.64 -14.31 6.24
CA LEU A 18 -2.48 -15.74 6.47
C LEU A 18 -2.73 -16.47 5.15
N GLN A 19 -1.75 -17.25 4.70
CA GLN A 19 -1.98 -18.22 3.62
C GLN A 19 -2.36 -19.57 4.23
N LEU A 20 -3.47 -20.15 3.77
CA LEU A 20 -4.04 -21.39 4.35
C LEU A 20 -3.49 -22.67 3.70
N ASP A 21 -2.77 -22.52 2.58
CA ASP A 21 -2.15 -23.59 1.83
C ASP A 21 -0.73 -23.23 1.39
N ASP A 22 -0.05 -24.17 0.73
CA ASP A 22 1.31 -24.05 0.19
C ASP A 22 1.34 -23.59 -1.29
N THR A 23 0.21 -23.14 -1.84
CA THR A 23 0.12 -22.74 -3.24
C THR A 23 0.77 -21.37 -3.46
N ASP A 24 1.77 -21.31 -4.35
CA ASP A 24 2.40 -20.05 -4.77
C ASP A 24 1.37 -19.11 -5.45
N GLY A 25 1.55 -17.79 -5.32
CA GLY A 25 0.70 -16.84 -6.05
C GLY A 25 0.94 -15.38 -5.73
N LEU A 26 1.27 -15.03 -4.49
CA LEU A 26 1.56 -13.66 -4.09
C LEU A 26 2.88 -13.17 -4.71
N GLN A 27 2.85 -11.99 -5.33
CA GLN A 27 4.03 -11.33 -5.84
C GLN A 27 4.03 -9.86 -5.41
N ILE A 28 5.20 -9.35 -5.03
CA ILE A 28 5.43 -7.93 -4.74
C ILE A 28 6.26 -7.28 -5.85
N ARG A 29 6.11 -5.97 -6.05
CA ARG A 29 6.91 -5.21 -7.01
C ARG A 29 8.10 -4.57 -6.31
N LYS A 30 9.31 -4.93 -6.72
CA LYS A 30 10.57 -4.35 -6.23
C LYS A 30 11.47 -4.03 -7.42
N GLU A 31 11.95 -2.79 -7.50
CA GLU A 31 12.85 -2.34 -8.58
C GLU A 31 12.29 -2.66 -9.98
N GLY A 32 10.99 -2.41 -10.18
CA GLY A 32 10.31 -2.67 -11.46
C GLY A 32 10.02 -4.15 -11.76
N ARG A 33 10.48 -5.08 -10.92
CA ARG A 33 10.31 -6.53 -11.11
C ARG A 33 9.29 -7.10 -10.14
N TRP A 34 8.57 -8.13 -10.59
CA TRP A 34 7.68 -8.93 -9.75
C TRP A 34 8.47 -10.03 -9.06
N ILE A 35 8.46 -10.04 -7.72
CA ILE A 35 9.17 -11.00 -6.89
C ILE A 35 8.13 -11.88 -6.17
N PRO A 36 8.22 -13.22 -6.26
CA PRO A 36 7.33 -14.12 -5.55
C PRO A 36 7.58 -14.05 -4.04
N VAL A 37 6.50 -14.11 -3.27
CA VAL A 37 6.54 -14.25 -1.81
C VAL A 37 6.15 -15.68 -1.48
N LYS A 38 7.05 -16.39 -0.79
CA LYS A 38 6.79 -17.72 -0.24
C LYS A 38 6.62 -17.62 1.27
N PRO A 39 5.39 -17.72 1.80
CA PRO A 39 5.16 -17.72 3.24
C PRO A 39 5.93 -18.89 3.90
N LEU A 40 6.55 -18.62 5.04
CA LEU A 40 7.12 -19.68 5.87
C LEU A 40 5.99 -20.45 6.58
N PRO A 41 6.21 -21.73 6.94
CA PRO A 41 5.28 -22.43 7.82
C PRO A 41 5.03 -21.64 9.11
N ASN A 42 3.76 -21.55 9.53
CA ASN A 42 3.32 -20.82 10.74
C ASN A 42 3.68 -19.33 10.74
N ALA A 43 3.80 -18.70 9.58
CA ALA A 43 4.08 -17.27 9.46
C ALA A 43 2.92 -16.49 8.84
N PHE A 44 2.82 -15.22 9.23
CA PHE A 44 2.03 -14.22 8.51
C PHE A 44 2.92 -13.44 7.56
N VAL A 45 2.38 -13.01 6.43
CA VAL A 45 2.97 -11.94 5.63
C VAL A 45 2.38 -10.63 6.12
N ILE A 46 3.26 -9.67 6.46
CA ILE A 46 2.84 -8.33 6.87
C ILE A 46 3.28 -7.35 5.78
N ASN A 47 2.37 -6.49 5.34
CA ASN A 47 2.69 -5.41 4.41
C ASN A 47 2.16 -4.06 4.89
N VAL A 48 2.94 -3.02 4.59
CA VAL A 48 2.60 -1.62 4.81
C VAL A 48 1.64 -1.18 3.72
N GLY A 49 0.58 -0.48 4.11
CA GLY A 49 -0.33 0.19 3.19
C GLY A 49 -0.11 1.70 3.15
N ASP A 50 -0.87 2.35 2.29
CA ASP A 50 -0.76 3.76 1.95
C ASP A 50 -0.92 4.69 3.15
N ILE A 51 -1.87 4.42 4.04
CA ILE A 51 -2.11 5.27 5.22
C ILE A 51 -0.84 5.32 6.08
N MET A 52 -0.12 4.21 6.21
CA MET A 52 1.15 4.19 6.95
C MET A 52 2.28 4.90 6.19
N GLU A 53 2.33 4.80 4.86
CA GLU A 53 3.26 5.62 4.04
C GLU A 53 3.02 7.12 4.26
N ILE A 54 1.75 7.55 4.28
CA ILE A 54 1.37 8.95 4.50
C ILE A 54 1.73 9.41 5.92
N VAL A 55 1.28 8.67 6.95
CA VAL A 55 1.50 9.01 8.36
C VAL A 55 2.99 9.06 8.69
N SER A 56 3.78 8.15 8.12
CA SER A 56 5.22 8.10 8.32
C SER A 56 6.02 9.14 7.51
N ASN A 57 5.34 10.05 6.80
CA ASN A 57 5.97 11.01 5.88
C ASN A 57 6.90 10.32 4.84
N GLY A 58 6.52 9.12 4.40
CA GLY A 58 7.22 8.33 3.41
C GLY A 58 8.42 7.53 3.93
N VAL A 59 8.57 7.38 5.25
CA VAL A 59 9.62 6.51 5.84
C VAL A 59 9.32 5.04 5.56
N TYR A 60 8.05 4.63 5.70
CA TYR A 60 7.60 3.31 5.29
C TYR A 60 6.97 3.37 3.90
N HIS A 61 7.21 2.35 3.08
CA HIS A 61 6.74 2.31 1.70
C HIS A 61 5.62 1.30 1.53
N SER A 62 4.50 1.78 0.98
CA SER A 62 3.43 0.98 0.43
C SER A 62 3.86 0.43 -0.93
N ILE A 63 3.87 -0.90 -1.04
CA ILE A 63 4.41 -1.64 -2.17
C ILE A 63 3.28 -2.28 -2.98
N GLU A 64 3.38 -2.13 -4.31
CA GLU A 64 2.48 -2.83 -5.22
C GLU A 64 2.65 -4.34 -5.10
N HIS A 65 1.54 -5.05 -5.06
CA HIS A 65 1.51 -6.50 -5.04
C HIS A 65 0.34 -7.01 -5.91
N ARG A 66 0.41 -8.28 -6.30
CA ARG A 66 -0.60 -8.96 -7.11
C ARG A 66 -0.69 -10.42 -6.74
N VAL A 67 -1.77 -11.08 -7.15
CA VAL A 67 -1.93 -12.53 -7.01
C VAL A 67 -2.04 -13.16 -8.39
N MET A 68 -1.15 -14.11 -8.67
CA MET A 68 -1.20 -14.95 -9.85
C MET A 68 -2.00 -16.22 -9.56
N VAL A 69 -2.77 -16.69 -10.54
CA VAL A 69 -3.42 -18.01 -10.44
C VAL A 69 -2.62 -19.06 -11.22
N ASN A 70 -2.72 -20.30 -10.77
CA ASN A 70 -2.23 -21.48 -11.47
C ASN A 70 -3.41 -22.41 -11.79
N SER A 71 -3.25 -23.30 -12.77
CA SER A 71 -4.31 -24.23 -13.20
C SER A 71 -4.32 -25.55 -12.42
N ALA A 72 -3.39 -25.75 -11.49
CA ALA A 72 -3.17 -27.04 -10.84
C ALA A 72 -3.85 -27.14 -9.47
N LYS A 73 -3.87 -26.07 -8.69
CA LYS A 73 -4.36 -26.07 -7.32
C LYS A 73 -4.94 -24.71 -6.93
N GLU A 74 -6.05 -24.71 -6.19
CA GLU A 74 -6.59 -23.50 -5.58
C GLU A 74 -5.61 -22.87 -4.58
N ARG A 75 -5.79 -21.58 -4.34
CA ARG A 75 -5.05 -20.81 -3.34
C ARG A 75 -6.03 -20.07 -2.45
N LEU A 76 -5.95 -20.29 -1.14
CA LEU A 76 -6.75 -19.65 -0.12
C LEU A 76 -5.87 -18.81 0.80
N SER A 77 -6.33 -17.59 1.09
CA SER A 77 -5.69 -16.70 2.03
C SER A 77 -6.70 -15.79 2.71
N VAL A 78 -6.43 -15.43 3.96
CA VAL A 78 -7.21 -14.46 4.74
C VAL A 78 -6.34 -13.23 4.95
N ALA A 79 -6.81 -12.08 4.46
CA ALA A 79 -6.18 -10.79 4.66
C ALA A 79 -6.96 -9.98 5.69
N THR A 80 -6.29 -9.48 6.72
CA THR A 80 -6.85 -8.55 7.70
C THR A 80 -6.16 -7.21 7.56
N SER A 81 -6.88 -6.19 7.13
CA SER A 81 -6.37 -4.83 6.99
C SER A 81 -6.72 -3.97 8.21
N ASN A 82 -5.69 -3.43 8.85
CA ASN A 82 -5.81 -2.45 9.91
C ASN A 82 -5.73 -1.04 9.33
N SER A 83 -6.55 -0.11 9.85
CA SER A 83 -6.61 1.24 9.30
C SER A 83 -6.94 2.33 10.31
N SER A 84 -6.95 3.58 9.84
CA SER A 84 -7.37 4.75 10.60
C SER A 84 -8.90 4.85 10.70
N ASN A 85 -9.36 5.60 11.71
CA ASN A 85 -10.77 5.94 11.87
C ASN A 85 -11.23 6.80 10.67
N ILE A 86 -12.35 6.43 10.03
CA ILE A 86 -12.89 7.14 8.86
C ILE A 86 -13.23 8.62 9.15
N ASN A 87 -13.55 8.93 10.41
CA ASN A 87 -13.87 10.29 10.86
C ASN A 87 -12.63 11.09 11.29
N SER A 88 -11.43 10.55 11.09
CA SER A 88 -10.17 11.24 11.39
C SER A 88 -9.59 11.94 10.17
N GLU A 89 -8.53 12.71 10.40
CA GLU A 89 -7.75 13.35 9.36
C GLU A 89 -6.47 12.57 9.06
N LEU A 90 -6.21 12.32 7.79
CA LEU A 90 -5.05 11.59 7.29
C LEU A 90 -3.99 12.56 6.79
N GLY A 91 -2.76 12.41 7.27
CA GLY A 91 -1.60 13.19 6.85
C GLY A 91 -0.35 12.77 7.62
N PRO A 92 0.83 13.35 7.30
CA PRO A 92 2.05 13.05 8.03
C PRO A 92 1.92 13.33 9.52
N ALA A 93 2.51 12.47 10.37
CA ALA A 93 2.57 12.70 11.80
C ALA A 93 3.34 14.00 12.07
N PRO A 94 2.82 14.93 12.91
CA PRO A 94 3.47 16.21 13.15
C PRO A 94 4.92 16.09 13.65
N SER A 95 5.22 15.07 14.45
CA SER A 95 6.57 14.78 14.95
C SER A 95 7.58 14.33 13.88
N LEU A 96 7.11 13.95 12.68
CA LEU A 96 7.94 13.54 11.55
C LEU A 96 8.12 14.66 10.52
N ILE A 97 7.58 15.86 10.79
CA ILE A 97 7.73 17.04 9.93
C ILE A 97 8.70 18.01 10.59
N SER A 98 9.68 18.48 9.83
CA SER A 98 10.64 19.51 10.25
C SER A 98 11.14 20.31 9.05
N PRO A 99 11.88 21.41 9.24
CA PRO A 99 12.53 22.10 8.12
C PRO A 99 13.46 21.20 7.29
N GLN A 100 14.07 20.18 7.92
CA GLN A 100 14.94 19.20 7.25
C GLN A 100 14.17 18.01 6.66
N ASN A 101 12.92 17.77 7.09
CA ASN A 101 12.03 16.77 6.53
C ASN A 101 10.62 17.37 6.36
N PRO A 102 10.41 18.21 5.33
CA PRO A 102 9.12 18.84 5.10
C PRO A 102 8.03 17.80 4.82
N ALA A 103 6.77 18.21 4.98
CA ALA A 103 5.64 17.36 4.66
C ALA A 103 5.68 16.97 3.16
N LYS A 104 5.67 15.66 2.88
CA LYS A 104 5.63 15.11 1.52
C LYS A 104 4.22 14.81 1.06
N PHE A 105 3.27 14.78 1.99
CA PHE A 105 1.87 14.49 1.72
C PHE A 105 0.96 15.58 2.28
N GLN A 106 -0.09 15.88 1.54
CA GLN A 106 -1.21 16.73 1.96
C GLN A 106 -1.97 16.06 3.10
N ARG A 107 -2.65 16.90 3.88
CA ARG A 107 -3.55 16.47 4.94
C ARG A 107 -4.99 16.54 4.44
N VAL A 108 -5.75 15.44 4.58
CA VAL A 108 -7.11 15.29 4.04
C VAL A 108 -8.02 14.51 5.00
N PRO A 109 -9.35 14.68 4.94
CA PRO A 109 -10.27 13.78 5.65
C PRO A 109 -10.08 12.32 5.20
N THR A 110 -10.03 11.39 6.15
CA THR A 110 -9.85 9.95 5.86
C THR A 110 -10.98 9.40 5.00
N GLU A 111 -12.22 9.84 5.24
CA GLU A 111 -13.37 9.49 4.41
C GLU A 111 -13.17 9.88 2.93
N LYS A 112 -12.62 11.06 2.67
CA LYS A 112 -12.33 11.52 1.30
C LYS A 112 -11.30 10.60 0.63
N TYR A 113 -10.22 10.27 1.34
CA TYR A 113 -9.20 9.34 0.84
C TYR A 113 -9.82 8.00 0.43
N TYR A 114 -10.70 7.43 1.26
CA TYR A 114 -11.37 6.17 0.94
C TYR A 114 -12.33 6.27 -0.23
N LYS A 115 -13.16 7.32 -0.30
CA LYS A 115 -14.04 7.56 -1.46
C LYS A 115 -13.22 7.61 -2.75
N ASP A 116 -12.11 8.34 -2.74
CA ASP A 116 -11.23 8.48 -3.90
C ASP A 116 -10.51 7.17 -4.25
N PHE A 117 -10.14 6.36 -3.25
CA PHE A 117 -9.53 5.05 -3.44
C PHE A 117 -10.51 4.06 -4.08
N PHE A 118 -11.71 3.91 -3.52
CA PHE A 118 -12.72 2.93 -3.98
C PHE A 118 -13.43 3.32 -5.28
N ALA A 119 -13.41 4.60 -5.66
CA ALA A 119 -13.93 5.03 -6.95
C ALA A 119 -13.09 4.54 -8.16
N ARG A 120 -11.93 3.91 -7.92
CA ARG A 120 -10.99 3.50 -8.97
C ARG A 120 -10.89 2.00 -9.13
N LYS A 121 -10.44 1.61 -10.31
CA LYS A 121 -9.98 0.25 -10.56
C LYS A 121 -8.64 0.01 -9.87
N LEU A 122 -8.44 -1.21 -9.37
CA LEU A 122 -7.17 -1.69 -8.86
C LEU A 122 -6.21 -1.93 -10.04
N ASP A 123 -5.52 -0.87 -10.46
CA ASP A 123 -4.54 -0.91 -11.55
C ASP A 123 -3.26 -0.13 -11.17
N GLY A 124 -2.43 -0.78 -10.37
CA GLY A 124 -1.10 -0.33 -9.97
C GLY A 124 -1.04 0.43 -8.64
N LYS A 125 0.03 1.21 -8.42
CA LYS A 125 0.24 1.98 -7.18
C LYS A 125 -0.89 2.99 -6.99
N SER A 126 -1.41 3.03 -5.76
CA SER A 126 -2.60 3.78 -5.35
C SER A 126 -2.58 5.30 -5.57
N HIS A 127 -3.64 5.95 -5.06
CA HIS A 127 -3.86 7.40 -5.04
C HIS A 127 -2.74 8.25 -4.41
N LEU A 128 -1.70 7.65 -3.81
CA LEU A 128 -0.63 8.38 -3.13
C LEU A 128 -0.08 9.55 -3.94
N LYS A 129 0.02 9.45 -5.27
CA LYS A 129 0.51 10.53 -6.14
C LYS A 129 -0.26 11.85 -5.98
N PHE A 130 -1.57 11.80 -5.78
CA PHE A 130 -2.40 13.01 -5.70
C PHE A 130 -2.37 13.64 -4.31
N LEU A 131 -1.97 12.87 -3.30
CA LEU A 131 -1.71 13.39 -1.97
C LEU A 131 -0.28 13.90 -1.83
N LYS A 132 0.62 13.63 -2.77
CA LYS A 132 1.97 14.19 -2.70
C LYS A 132 1.93 15.70 -2.90
N ILE A 133 2.80 16.40 -2.19
CA ILE A 133 3.05 17.83 -2.38
C ILE A 133 4.20 17.93 -3.38
N ASP A 134 3.98 18.63 -4.50
CA ASP A 134 5.05 18.92 -5.47
C ASP A 134 6.12 19.77 -4.81
N GLN A 135 7.39 19.38 -4.96
CA GLN A 135 8.55 20.13 -4.44
C GLN A 135 9.24 20.98 -5.52
N ASP A 136 8.58 21.24 -6.65
CA ASP A 136 9.12 22.11 -7.70
C ASP A 136 8.74 23.57 -7.42
N GLY A 137 9.55 24.21 -6.58
CA GLY A 137 9.41 25.62 -6.22
C GLY A 137 10.73 26.26 -5.79
N GLY A 138 11.85 25.96 -6.47
CA GLY A 138 13.16 26.46 -6.08
C GLY A 138 14.13 26.76 -7.22
N HIS A 139 14.16 28.04 -7.63
CA HIS A 139 15.29 28.80 -8.21
C HIS A 139 15.71 28.52 -9.67
N THR A 140 15.07 29.23 -10.61
CA THR A 140 15.81 29.93 -11.66
C THR A 140 16.07 31.36 -11.16
N SER A 141 17.32 31.64 -10.79
CA SER A 141 17.89 32.99 -10.83
C SER A 141 18.83 33.05 -12.02
#